data_AF-A0A833R925-F1
#
_entry.id   AF-A0A833R925-F1
#
_cell.length_a   1.000
_cell.length_b   1.000
_cell.length_c   1.000
_cell.angle_alpha   90.00
_cell.angle_beta   90.00
_cell.angle_gamma   90.00
#
_symmetry.space_group_name_H-M   'P 1'
#
loop_
_entity.id
_entity.type
_entity.pdbx_description
1 polymer ?
#
loop_
_entity_poly.entity_id
_entity_poly.type
_entity_poly.pdbx_seq_one_letter_code
_entity_poly.pdbx_strand_id
1 'polypeptide(L)'
;MDKARKLGTFKNFVMGQCSEATISNAFEKHSAILRYLGSIDATGENLTSSHKSDAVKNCNCTIADVEHILAKYSWAKEAQRKIEKLKEEGKPLPKSFSEVQKLVGTTPLEVGRENLAKTGQISRNAPCPCRSGKRYKRCCGASTA
;
A
#
# COMPACT_ATOMS: atom_id res chain seq x y z
N MET A 1 -2.26 -9.76 13.44
CA MET A 1 -3.74 -9.90 13.52
C MET A 1 -4.20 -10.57 14.81
N ASP A 2 -3.27 -11.06 15.63
CA ASP A 2 -3.57 -11.81 16.85
C ASP A 2 -4.42 -11.03 17.84
N LYS A 3 -4.24 -9.70 17.93
CA LYS A 3 -5.09 -8.85 18.75
C LYS A 3 -6.56 -8.83 18.27
N ALA A 4 -6.81 -8.70 16.96
CA ALA A 4 -8.16 -8.75 16.40
C ALA A 4 -8.81 -10.14 16.52
N ARG A 5 -8.01 -11.21 16.37
CA ARG A 5 -8.46 -12.60 16.62
C ARG A 5 -8.84 -12.80 18.09
N LYS A 6 -7.96 -12.38 19.02
CA LYS A 6 -8.20 -12.44 20.47
C LYS A 6 -9.43 -11.64 20.91
N LEU A 7 -9.67 -10.49 20.26
CA LEU A 7 -10.83 -9.64 20.54
C LEU A 7 -12.11 -10.09 19.82
N GLY A 8 -12.08 -11.18 19.03
CA GLY A 8 -13.24 -11.65 18.25
C GLY A 8 -13.68 -10.70 17.12
N THR A 9 -12.93 -9.64 16.86
CA THR A 9 -13.28 -8.60 15.87
C THR A 9 -12.70 -8.88 14.48
N PHE A 10 -12.02 -10.02 14.29
CA PHE A 10 -11.43 -10.37 12.98
C PHE A 10 -12.46 -10.39 11.85
N LYS A 11 -13.68 -10.88 12.12
CA LYS A 11 -14.77 -10.93 11.13
C LYS A 11 -15.15 -9.57 10.56
N ASN A 12 -14.91 -8.48 11.29
CA ASN A 12 -15.16 -7.11 10.81
C ASN A 12 -14.23 -6.72 9.65
N PHE A 13 -13.09 -7.40 9.51
CA PHE A 13 -12.13 -7.20 8.43
C PHE A 13 -12.33 -8.19 7.28
N VAL A 14 -13.24 -9.16 7.44
CA VAL A 14 -13.62 -10.10 6.39
C VAL A 14 -14.73 -9.47 5.58
N MET A 15 -14.40 -8.97 4.38
CA MET A 15 -15.33 -8.34 3.47
C MET A 15 -15.43 -9.11 2.15
N GLY A 16 -16.63 -9.14 1.56
CA GLY A 16 -16.88 -9.81 0.30
C GLY A 16 -16.87 -11.34 0.41
N GLN A 17 -16.53 -12.03 -0.68
CA GLN A 17 -16.57 -13.50 -0.78
C GLN A 17 -15.24 -14.18 -0.37
N CYS A 18 -14.36 -13.47 0.32
CA CYS A 18 -13.07 -14.01 0.73
C CYS A 18 -13.17 -14.81 2.03
N SER A 19 -12.51 -15.97 2.08
CA SER A 19 -12.43 -16.75 3.32
C SER A 19 -11.57 -16.07 4.38
N GLU A 20 -11.83 -16.37 5.65
CA GLU A 20 -11.02 -15.89 6.78
C GLU A 20 -9.54 -16.26 6.61
N ALA A 21 -9.28 -17.49 6.15
CA ALA A 21 -7.94 -18.00 5.91
C ALA A 21 -7.21 -17.21 4.81
N THR A 22 -7.90 -16.87 3.71
CA THR A 22 -7.33 -16.06 2.62
C THR A 22 -6.88 -14.70 3.14
N ILE A 23 -7.71 -14.07 3.98
CA ILE A 23 -7.41 -12.76 4.54
C ILE A 23 -6.26 -12.83 5.54
N SER A 24 -6.23 -13.86 6.41
CA SER A 24 -5.12 -14.07 7.33
C SER A 24 -3.80 -14.22 6.60
N ASN A 25 -3.76 -15.10 5.59
CA ASN A 25 -2.55 -15.34 4.80
C ASN A 25 -2.05 -14.06 4.10
N ALA A 26 -2.98 -13.25 3.57
CA ALA A 26 -2.63 -11.96 2.98
C ALA A 26 -2.01 -11.00 4.02
N PHE A 27 -2.58 -10.90 5.23
CA PHE A 27 -2.04 -10.07 6.30
C PHE A 27 -0.71 -10.58 6.85
N GLU A 28 -0.53 -11.89 6.94
CA GLU A 28 0.73 -12.52 7.35
C GLU A 28 1.83 -12.17 6.35
N LYS A 29 1.57 -12.33 5.04
CA LYS A 29 2.47 -11.93 3.96
C LYS A 29 2.81 -10.43 4.04
N HIS A 30 1.81 -9.56 4.23
CA HIS A 30 2.04 -8.12 4.41
C HIS A 30 2.94 -7.84 5.62
N SER A 31 2.69 -8.51 6.75
CA SER A 31 3.43 -8.31 7.99
C SER A 31 4.87 -8.80 7.89
N ALA A 32 5.12 -9.91 7.19
CA ALA A 32 6.47 -10.45 6.99
C ALA A 32 7.32 -9.46 6.18
N ILE A 33 6.77 -8.94 5.08
CA ILE A 33 7.45 -7.96 4.22
C ILE A 33 7.73 -6.67 4.98
N LEU A 34 6.76 -6.13 5.73
CA LEU A 34 6.96 -4.91 6.53
C LEU A 34 7.99 -5.11 7.65
N ARG A 35 7.98 -6.25 8.34
CA ARG A 35 8.96 -6.55 9.39
C ARG A 35 10.37 -6.66 8.82
N TYR A 36 10.51 -7.35 7.68
CA TYR A 36 11.80 -7.48 7.02
C TYR A 36 12.34 -6.12 6.58
N LEU A 37 11.54 -5.34 5.86
CA LEU A 37 11.94 -4.00 5.41
C LEU A 37 12.19 -3.05 6.59
N GLY A 38 11.39 -3.15 7.65
CA GLY A 38 11.56 -2.37 8.88
C GLY A 38 12.84 -2.71 9.66
N SER A 39 13.37 -3.93 9.51
CA SER A 39 14.68 -4.31 10.08
C SER A 39 15.86 -3.65 9.35
N ILE A 40 15.64 -3.20 8.11
CA ILE A 40 16.62 -2.47 7.30
C ILE A 40 16.46 -0.96 7.54
N ASP A 41 15.22 -0.47 7.39
CA ASP A 41 14.87 0.93 7.62
C ASP A 41 13.51 1.03 8.31
N ALA A 42 13.54 1.39 9.59
CA ALA A 42 12.34 1.59 10.40
C ALA A 42 11.43 2.71 9.86
N THR A 43 12.00 3.68 9.13
CA THR A 43 11.22 4.80 8.59
C THR A 43 10.51 4.43 7.29
N GLY A 44 11.05 3.47 6.53
CA GLY A 44 10.58 3.05 5.20
C GLY A 44 10.78 4.11 4.10
N GLU A 45 11.53 5.18 4.37
CA GLU A 45 11.73 6.30 3.44
C GLU A 45 13.00 6.13 2.60
N ASN A 46 13.97 5.34 3.08
CA ASN A 46 15.30 5.19 2.47
C ASN A 46 15.51 3.80 1.86
N LEU A 47 14.43 3.14 1.43
CA LEU A 47 14.49 1.81 0.83
C LEU A 47 14.87 1.87 -0.66
N THR A 48 16.05 1.33 -0.98
CA THR A 48 16.58 1.23 -2.34
C THR A 48 16.03 -0.02 -3.06
N SER A 49 16.29 -0.11 -4.37
CA SER A 49 15.90 -1.26 -5.20
C SER A 49 16.56 -2.59 -4.75
N SER A 50 17.75 -2.53 -4.14
CA SER A 50 18.40 -3.73 -3.58
C SER A 50 17.62 -4.28 -2.40
N HIS A 51 17.27 -3.42 -1.43
CA HIS A 51 16.49 -3.83 -0.25
C HIS A 51 15.14 -4.46 -0.64
N LYS A 52 14.48 -3.91 -1.67
CA LYS A 52 13.25 -4.47 -2.20
C LYS A 52 13.45 -5.84 -2.85
N SER A 53 14.55 -6.02 -3.59
CA SER A 53 14.91 -7.29 -4.22
C SER A 53 15.28 -8.36 -3.18
N ASP A 54 15.88 -7.96 -2.06
CA ASP A 54 16.18 -8.89 -0.96
C ASP A 54 14.90 -9.29 -0.21
N ALA A 55 13.94 -8.37 -0.05
CA ALA A 55 12.63 -8.68 0.52
C ALA A 55 11.83 -9.68 -0.34
N VAL A 56 11.94 -9.57 -1.67
CA VAL A 56 11.35 -10.53 -2.64
C VAL A 56 11.87 -11.94 -2.35
N LYS A 57 13.18 -12.10 -2.19
CA LYS A 57 13.82 -13.39 -1.89
C LYS A 57 13.44 -13.90 -0.51
N ASN A 58 13.57 -13.07 0.53
CA ASN A 58 13.33 -13.50 1.91
C ASN A 58 11.87 -13.82 2.22
N CYS A 59 10.94 -13.09 1.61
CA CYS A 59 9.51 -13.27 1.85
C CYS A 59 8.81 -14.14 0.80
N ASN A 60 9.58 -14.73 -0.13
CA ASN A 60 9.08 -15.52 -1.26
C ASN A 60 7.86 -14.86 -1.94
N CYS A 61 8.04 -13.61 -2.36
CA CYS A 61 6.98 -12.77 -2.91
C CYS A 61 7.41 -12.10 -4.22
N THR A 62 6.54 -11.32 -4.86
CA THR A 62 6.87 -10.57 -6.06
C THR A 62 7.29 -9.14 -5.73
N ILE A 63 8.05 -8.50 -6.61
CA ILE A 63 8.37 -7.07 -6.45
C ILE A 63 7.10 -6.21 -6.40
N ALA A 64 6.04 -6.62 -7.11
CA ALA A 64 4.75 -5.96 -7.08
C ALA A 64 4.08 -6.06 -5.71
N ASP A 65 4.21 -7.19 -5.01
CA ASP A 65 3.73 -7.32 -3.62
C ASP A 65 4.46 -6.32 -2.72
N VAL A 66 5.79 -6.24 -2.83
CA VAL A 66 6.62 -5.32 -2.03
C VAL A 66 6.23 -3.86 -2.27
N GLU A 67 6.13 -3.43 -3.52
CA GLU A 67 5.74 -2.06 -3.88
C GLU A 67 4.31 -1.73 -3.42
N HIS A 68 3.38 -2.68 -3.55
CA HIS A 68 2.00 -2.49 -3.11
C HIS A 68 1.89 -2.33 -1.58
N ILE A 69 2.67 -3.11 -0.82
CA ILE A 69 2.71 -3.02 0.64
C ILE A 69 3.37 -1.73 1.09
N LEU A 70 4.49 -1.34 0.47
CA LEU A 70 5.15 -0.07 0.75
C LEU A 70 4.26 1.12 0.43
N ALA A 71 3.49 1.07 -0.66
CA ALA A 71 2.52 2.11 -0.99
C ALA A 71 1.41 2.25 0.06
N LYS A 72 0.91 1.12 0.60
CA LYS A 72 -0.05 1.16 1.73
C LYS A 72 0.58 1.76 2.98
N TYR A 73 1.82 1.40 3.28
CA TYR A 73 2.53 1.90 4.46
C TYR A 73 2.81 3.40 4.36
N SER A 74 3.39 3.87 3.25
CA SER A 74 3.72 5.27 3.05
C SER A 74 2.47 6.15 3.04
N TRP A 75 1.39 5.68 2.39
CA TRP A 75 0.10 6.36 2.42
C TRP A 75 -0.47 6.43 3.84
N ALA A 76 -0.41 5.33 4.62
CA ALA A 76 -0.90 5.31 5.99
C ALA A 76 -0.09 6.25 6.90
N LYS A 77 1.23 6.32 6.71
CA LYS A 77 2.13 7.24 7.43
C LYS A 77 1.79 8.70 7.11
N GLU A 78 1.54 9.03 5.85
CA GLU A 78 1.14 10.37 5.43
C GLU A 78 -0.27 10.72 5.95
N ALA A 79 -1.21 9.79 5.90
CA ALA A 79 -2.53 9.94 6.49
C ALA A 79 -2.44 10.24 7.99
N GLN A 80 -1.62 9.48 8.72
CA GLN A 80 -1.40 9.69 10.14
C GLN A 80 -0.77 11.06 10.43
N ARG A 81 0.23 11.49 9.65
CA ARG A 81 0.83 12.83 9.78
C ARG A 81 -0.19 13.95 9.62
N LYS A 82 -1.08 13.84 8.62
CA LYS A 82 -2.15 14.84 8.41
C LYS A 82 -3.20 14.82 9.52
N ILE A 83 -3.55 13.64 10.03
CA ILE A 83 -4.50 13.49 11.15
C ILE A 83 -3.91 14.09 12.44
N GLU A 84 -2.63 13.86 12.74
CA GLU A 84 -1.99 14.45 13.92
C GLU A 84 -1.94 15.98 13.84
N LYS A 85 -1.64 16.55 12.66
CA LYS A 85 -1.73 18.00 12.44
C LYS A 85 -3.13 18.56 12.70
N LEU A 86 -4.18 17.88 12.23
CA LEU A 86 -5.57 18.30 12.53
C LEU A 86 -5.86 18.27 14.03
N LYS A 87 -5.31 17.27 14.74
CA LYS A 87 -5.45 17.13 16.19
C LYS A 87 -4.75 18.27 16.95
N GLU A 88 -3.55 18.64 16.53
CA GLU A 88 -2.79 19.79 17.07
C GLU A 88 -3.52 21.11 16.82
N GLU A 89 -4.12 21.27 15.64
CA GLU A 89 -4.92 22.45 15.26
C GLU A 89 -6.33 22.47 15.91
N GLY A 90 -6.71 21.44 16.68
CA GLY A 90 -8.02 21.34 17.32
C GLY A 90 -9.20 21.11 16.36
N LYS A 91 -8.93 20.71 15.10
CA LYS A 91 -9.94 20.43 14.09
C LYS A 91 -10.58 19.06 14.30
N PRO A 92 -11.83 18.85 13.85
CA PRO A 92 -12.49 17.55 13.99
C PRO A 92 -11.73 16.46 13.23
N LEU A 93 -11.51 15.34 13.91
CA LEU A 93 -10.86 14.17 13.32
C LEU A 93 -11.78 13.49 12.30
N PRO A 94 -11.23 12.99 11.18
CA PRO A 94 -12.02 12.27 10.20
C PRO A 94 -12.62 11.00 10.80
N LYS A 95 -13.91 10.78 10.57
CA LYS A 95 -14.66 9.65 11.15
C LYS A 95 -14.78 8.47 10.20
N SER A 96 -14.53 8.70 8.91
CA SER A 96 -14.65 7.69 7.86
C SER A 96 -13.37 7.60 7.03
N PHE A 97 -13.12 6.41 6.47
CA PHE A 97 -11.99 6.22 5.56
C PHE A 97 -12.08 7.13 4.32
N SER A 98 -13.31 7.43 3.85
CA SER A 98 -13.54 8.34 2.73
C SER A 98 -13.07 9.77 3.04
N GLU A 99 -13.30 10.25 4.27
CA GLU A 99 -12.76 11.54 4.72
C GLU A 99 -11.23 11.52 4.80
N VAL A 100 -10.64 10.42 5.28
CA VAL A 100 -9.18 10.25 5.29
C VAL A 100 -8.63 10.29 3.86
N GLN A 101 -9.26 9.61 2.90
CA GLN A 101 -8.86 9.66 1.49
C GLN A 101 -8.92 11.08 0.91
N LYS A 102 -9.96 11.85 1.23
CA LYS A 102 -10.09 13.26 0.84
C LYS A 102 -9.00 14.13 1.46
N LEU A 103 -8.67 13.91 2.73
CA LEU A 103 -7.61 14.62 3.45
C LEU A 103 -6.22 14.35 2.85
N VAL A 104 -5.95 13.10 2.47
CA VAL A 104 -4.67 12.71 1.87
C VAL A 104 -4.58 13.18 0.41
N GLY A 105 -5.68 13.12 -0.35
CA GLY A 105 -5.75 13.53 -1.76
C GLY A 105 -5.37 12.44 -2.77
N THR A 106 -5.03 11.25 -2.29
CA THR A 106 -4.70 10.06 -3.09
C THR A 106 -5.21 8.81 -2.40
N THR A 107 -5.18 7.68 -3.09
CA THR A 107 -5.43 6.35 -2.49
C THR A 107 -4.17 5.49 -2.45
N PRO A 108 -4.07 4.50 -1.54
CA PRO A 108 -2.95 3.56 -1.52
C PRO A 108 -2.70 2.86 -2.86
N LEU A 109 -3.78 2.58 -3.60
CA LEU A 109 -3.69 1.93 -4.90
C LEU A 109 -3.11 2.86 -5.98
N GLU A 110 -3.39 4.15 -5.91
CA GLU A 110 -2.79 5.14 -6.83
C GLU A 110 -1.29 5.27 -6.59
N VAL A 111 -0.88 5.41 -5.32
CA VAL A 111 0.53 5.45 -4.92
C VAL A 111 1.26 4.19 -5.39
N GLY A 112 0.65 3.01 -5.22
CA GLY A 112 1.23 1.75 -5.68
C GLY A 112 1.42 1.71 -7.21
N ARG A 113 0.44 2.19 -7.98
CA ARG A 113 0.58 2.25 -9.45
C ARG A 113 1.66 3.22 -9.89
N GLU A 114 1.78 4.37 -9.24
CA GLU A 114 2.85 5.34 -9.52
C GLU A 114 4.23 4.73 -9.28
N ASN A 115 4.41 4.02 -8.15
CA ASN A 115 5.66 3.33 -7.84
C ASN A 115 5.99 2.21 -8.84
N LEU A 116 4.98 1.43 -9.23
CA LEU A 116 5.14 0.39 -10.26
C LEU A 116 5.48 1.00 -11.63
N ALA A 117 4.93 2.17 -11.97
CA ALA A 117 5.27 2.85 -13.21
C ALA A 117 6.70 3.38 -13.20
N LYS A 118 7.17 3.95 -12.08
CA LYS A 118 8.56 4.41 -11.90
C LYS A 118 9.57 3.27 -12.01
N THR A 119 9.20 2.07 -11.56
CA THR A 119 10.05 0.87 -11.61
C THR A 119 9.88 0.05 -12.90
N GLY A 120 9.01 0.47 -13.83
CA GLY A 120 8.73 -0.27 -15.06
C GLY A 120 7.94 -1.57 -14.87
N GLN A 121 7.45 -1.85 -13.66
CA GLN A 121 6.72 -3.07 -13.29
C GLN A 121 5.20 -2.92 -13.43
N ILE A 122 4.71 -1.77 -13.90
CA ILE A 122 3.27 -1.55 -14.12
C ILE A 122 2.77 -2.40 -15.30
N SER A 123 1.64 -3.09 -15.09
CA SER A 123 1.00 -3.84 -16.18
C SER A 123 0.57 -2.92 -17.32
N ARG A 124 0.91 -3.31 -18.56
CA ARG A 124 0.51 -2.59 -19.79
C ARG A 124 -1.01 -2.34 -19.87
N ASN A 125 -1.84 -3.21 -19.30
CA ASN A 125 -3.29 -3.07 -19.30
C ASN A 125 -3.86 -2.32 -18.08
N ALA A 126 -3.04 -2.02 -17.06
CA ALA A 126 -3.51 -1.29 -15.88
C ALA A 126 -3.95 0.14 -16.25
N PRO A 127 -4.86 0.76 -15.47
CA PRO A 127 -5.17 2.18 -15.62
C PRO A 127 -3.91 3.03 -15.48
N CYS A 128 -3.75 4.03 -16.34
CA CYS A 128 -2.56 4.88 -16.36
C CYS A 128 -2.48 5.74 -15.09
N PRO A 129 -1.30 5.84 -14.42
CA PRO A 129 -1.14 6.62 -13.20
C PRO A 129 -1.30 8.13 -13.42
N CYS A 130 -1.15 8.65 -14.65
CA CYS A 130 -1.38 10.07 -14.96
C CYS A 130 -2.87 10.50 -14.95
N ARG A 131 -3.78 9.62 -14.51
CA ARG A 131 -5.23 9.87 -14.41
C ARG A 131 -5.91 10.27 -15.73
N SER A 132 -5.31 9.95 -16.88
CA SER A 132 -5.88 10.23 -18.21
C SER A 132 -7.11 9.39 -18.59
N GLY A 133 -7.53 8.45 -17.73
CA GLY A 133 -8.60 7.48 -18.01
C GLY A 133 -8.20 6.37 -19.01
N LYS A 134 -6.99 6.44 -19.60
CA LYS A 134 -6.49 5.46 -20.58
C LYS A 134 -5.77 4.30 -19.88
N ARG A 135 -5.63 3.15 -20.56
CA ARG A 135 -4.72 2.07 -20.14
C ARG A 135 -3.27 2.53 -20.28
N TYR A 136 -2.36 2.04 -19.43
CA TYR A 136 -0.96 2.45 -19.39
C TYR A 136 -0.29 2.35 -20.78
N LYS A 137 -0.48 1.23 -21.48
CA LYS A 137 0.05 1.02 -22.85
C LYS A 137 -0.47 1.96 -23.93
N ARG A 138 -1.56 2.69 -23.67
CA ARG A 138 -2.17 3.67 -24.58
C ARG A 138 -1.92 5.12 -24.12
N CYS A 139 -1.03 5.30 -23.17
CA CYS A 139 -0.72 6.59 -22.57
C CYS A 139 0.77 6.64 -22.21
N CYS A 140 1.13 6.72 -20.93
CA CYS A 140 2.54 6.85 -20.51
C CYS A 140 3.44 5.68 -20.93
N GLY A 141 2.89 4.49 -21.20
CA GLY A 141 3.62 3.32 -21.71
C GLY A 141 3.46 3.08 -23.22
N ALA A 142 3.09 4.10 -24.00
CA ALA A 142 2.92 3.98 -25.45
C ALA A 142 4.25 3.93 -26.22
N SER A 143 5.31 4.55 -25.68
CA SER A 143 6.62 4.68 -26.36
C SER A 143 7.63 3.57 -26.00
N THR A 144 7.23 2.57 -25.21
CA THR A 144 8.09 1.44 -24.79
C THR A 144 7.81 0.18 -25.60
N ALA A 145 7.70 0.33 -26.92
CA ALA A 145 7.57 -0.78 -27.88
C ALA A 145 8.95 -1.33 -28.26
#